data_AF-D7NCE8-F1
#
_entry.id   AF-D7NCE8-F1
#
_cell.length_a   1.000
_cell.length_b   1.000
_cell.length_c   1.000
_cell.angle_alpha   90.00
_cell.angle_beta   90.00
_cell.angle_gamma   90.00
#
_symmetry.space_group_name_H-M   'P 1'
#
loop_
_entity.id
_entity.type
_entity.pdbx_description
1 polymer ?
#
loop_
_entity_poly.entity_id
_entity_poly.type
_entity_poly.pdbx_seq_one_letter_code
_entity_poly.pdbx_strand_id
1 'polypeptide(L)'
;MVIHFRHIFMAVLSLFSLFCHAQKNTTDANHQDYWIDKYLSVSFPLQSVEINSAFGIRKDPFTGKEKEHCGLDLKAHYEKVLAMFDGYIANIGYDSGSGNYIIMRHGDYTISYCHLSQIWVKKGERIYAGDPVGVSGSSGRSTGPHLHVTSRLRGRLEDPYNLLTYIRDVKLQCITALHVSEETLLSPDAFFKRYAHAAMRQQQKYGIPASVILAQMALESRWGNSSLAQAGFNYFGIKANRNWLDSGLPYSVHDDDRPNEKFCNFASPEASMEYHSRLLMSDRYKQCWKYSSTDFHNWLVSIKSAGYATARDYVQKCERIIMKHKLYLYDVAAERL
;
A
#
# COMPACT_ATOMS: atom_id res chain seq x y z
N MET A 1 -13.81 -62.21 -4.14
CA MET A 1 -13.25 -61.37 -3.05
C MET A 1 -12.07 -60.54 -3.58
N VAL A 2 -12.28 -59.69 -4.62
CA VAL A 2 -11.18 -58.89 -5.24
C VAL A 2 -11.63 -57.46 -5.66
N ILE A 3 -12.88 -57.06 -5.38
CA ILE A 3 -13.43 -55.80 -5.96
C ILE A 3 -13.41 -54.62 -4.97
N HIS A 4 -13.14 -54.83 -3.68
CA HIS A 4 -13.16 -53.75 -2.67
C HIS A 4 -11.83 -53.04 -2.41
N PHE A 5 -10.69 -53.52 -2.92
CA PHE A 5 -9.39 -52.91 -2.65
C PHE A 5 -8.96 -51.82 -3.67
N ARG A 6 -9.57 -51.74 -4.85
CA ARG A 6 -9.22 -50.72 -5.87
C ARG A 6 -9.81 -49.34 -5.61
N HIS A 7 -10.97 -49.25 -4.95
CA HIS A 7 -11.62 -47.95 -4.69
C HIS A 7 -10.99 -47.18 -3.52
N ILE A 8 -10.42 -47.87 -2.54
CA ILE A 8 -9.77 -47.23 -1.38
C ILE A 8 -8.41 -46.62 -1.80
N PHE A 9 -7.67 -47.24 -2.71
CA PHE A 9 -6.36 -46.73 -3.15
C PHE A 9 -6.44 -45.48 -4.03
N MET A 10 -7.47 -45.35 -4.89
CA MET A 10 -7.69 -44.12 -5.69
C MET A 10 -8.22 -42.94 -4.85
N ALA A 11 -9.00 -43.20 -3.80
CA ALA A 11 -9.50 -42.16 -2.91
C ALA A 11 -8.37 -41.54 -2.04
N VAL A 12 -7.37 -42.34 -1.64
CA VAL A 12 -6.23 -41.84 -0.85
C VAL A 12 -5.27 -41.00 -1.72
N LEU A 13 -5.08 -41.35 -3.00
CA LEU A 13 -4.27 -40.56 -3.96
C LEU A 13 -4.93 -39.23 -4.35
N SER A 14 -6.27 -39.16 -4.42
CA SER A 14 -6.99 -37.91 -4.72
C SER A 14 -7.04 -36.97 -3.51
N LEU A 15 -7.18 -37.50 -2.29
CA LEU A 15 -7.10 -36.70 -1.07
C LEU A 15 -5.70 -36.09 -0.86
N PHE A 16 -4.63 -36.80 -1.22
CA PHE A 16 -3.25 -36.27 -1.13
C PHE A 16 -2.97 -35.16 -2.15
N SER A 17 -3.52 -35.27 -3.37
CA SER A 17 -3.37 -34.24 -4.40
C SER A 17 -4.20 -32.98 -4.09
N LEU A 18 -5.40 -33.14 -3.52
CA LEU A 18 -6.24 -32.03 -3.02
C LEU A 18 -5.59 -31.31 -1.83
N PHE A 19 -4.96 -32.04 -0.90
CA PHE A 19 -4.23 -31.44 0.23
C PHE A 19 -2.99 -30.66 -0.23
N CYS A 20 -2.21 -31.21 -1.16
CA CYS A 20 -1.08 -30.50 -1.77
C CYS A 20 -1.51 -29.23 -2.54
N HIS A 21 -2.63 -29.27 -3.27
CA HIS A 21 -3.13 -28.09 -4.00
C HIS A 21 -3.68 -27.00 -3.05
N ALA A 22 -4.43 -27.38 -2.01
CA ALA A 22 -4.94 -26.43 -1.02
C ALA A 22 -3.81 -25.74 -0.24
N GLN A 23 -2.78 -26.49 0.15
CA GLN A 23 -1.59 -25.96 0.83
C GLN A 23 -0.77 -25.04 -0.08
N LYS A 24 -0.74 -25.34 -1.40
CA LYS A 24 -0.11 -24.50 -2.43
C LYS A 24 -0.87 -23.20 -2.69
N ASN A 25 -2.21 -23.23 -2.74
CA ASN A 25 -3.04 -22.04 -2.94
C ASN A 25 -2.98 -21.03 -1.77
N THR A 26 -2.99 -21.51 -0.51
CA THR A 26 -2.86 -20.64 0.67
C THR A 26 -1.43 -20.11 0.86
N THR A 27 -0.41 -20.88 0.48
CA THR A 27 0.97 -20.36 0.43
C THR A 27 1.12 -19.34 -0.70
N ASP A 28 0.55 -19.58 -1.89
CA ASP A 28 0.61 -18.65 -3.02
C ASP A 28 -0.14 -17.34 -2.76
N ALA A 29 -1.31 -17.36 -2.11
CA ALA A 29 -2.05 -16.15 -1.76
C ALA A 29 -1.31 -15.29 -0.71
N ASN A 30 -0.83 -15.91 0.37
CA ASN A 30 -0.01 -15.22 1.38
C ASN A 30 1.34 -14.75 0.81
N HIS A 31 1.89 -15.46 -0.16
CA HIS A 31 3.11 -15.09 -0.87
C HIS A 31 2.89 -13.85 -1.75
N GLN A 32 1.78 -13.78 -2.48
CA GLN A 32 1.45 -12.59 -3.29
C GLN A 32 1.20 -11.35 -2.43
N ASP A 33 0.46 -11.45 -1.32
CA ASP A 33 0.24 -10.32 -0.40
C ASP A 33 1.55 -9.83 0.22
N TYR A 34 2.45 -10.76 0.57
CA TYR A 34 3.80 -10.43 1.00
C TYR A 34 4.55 -9.60 -0.04
N TRP A 35 4.52 -9.99 -1.33
CA TRP A 35 5.23 -9.25 -2.39
C TRP A 35 4.59 -7.89 -2.71
N ILE A 36 3.26 -7.77 -2.62
CA ILE A 36 2.58 -6.48 -2.81
C ILE A 36 2.92 -5.52 -1.67
N ASP A 37 2.78 -5.97 -0.42
CA ASP A 37 3.14 -5.17 0.76
C ASP A 37 4.62 -4.79 0.71
N LYS A 38 5.49 -5.72 0.29
CA LYS A 38 6.92 -5.48 0.15
C LYS A 38 7.20 -4.43 -0.94
N TYR A 39 6.55 -4.52 -2.10
CA TYR A 39 6.69 -3.54 -3.18
C TYR A 39 6.27 -2.13 -2.76
N LEU A 40 5.21 -2.02 -1.94
CA LEU A 40 4.67 -0.77 -1.43
C LEU A 40 5.43 -0.22 -0.20
N SER A 41 6.25 -1.04 0.45
CA SER A 41 7.10 -0.66 1.61
C SER A 41 8.37 0.09 1.21
N VAL A 42 8.64 0.24 -0.09
CA VAL A 42 9.82 0.92 -0.62
C VAL A 42 9.44 1.89 -1.75
N SER A 43 10.12 3.03 -1.79
CA SER A 43 9.98 4.02 -2.88
C SER A 43 11.32 4.66 -3.17
N PHE A 44 11.57 5.03 -4.42
CA PHE A 44 12.65 5.95 -4.72
C PHE A 44 12.32 7.35 -4.16
N PRO A 45 13.34 8.15 -3.82
CA PRO A 45 13.14 9.49 -3.26
C PRO A 45 12.69 10.54 -4.29
N LEU A 46 12.79 10.20 -5.59
CA LEU A 46 12.40 11.01 -6.74
C LEU A 46 11.71 10.11 -7.78
N GLN A 47 10.93 10.71 -8.69
CA GLN A 47 10.26 9.98 -9.76
C GLN A 47 11.24 9.42 -10.79
N SER A 48 12.31 10.16 -11.09
CA SER A 48 13.45 9.71 -11.88
C SER A 48 14.71 9.84 -11.01
N VAL A 49 15.55 8.82 -10.99
CA VAL A 49 16.78 8.80 -10.19
C VAL A 49 17.97 8.87 -11.14
N GLU A 50 18.58 10.05 -11.21
CA GLU A 50 19.86 10.28 -11.87
C GLU A 50 20.88 10.75 -10.82
N ILE A 51 22.05 10.11 -10.76
CA ILE A 51 23.09 10.47 -9.79
C ILE A 51 23.95 11.59 -10.39
N ASN A 52 23.95 12.75 -9.74
CA ASN A 52 24.85 13.86 -10.06
C ASN A 52 26.24 13.66 -9.43
N SER A 53 26.28 13.19 -8.19
CA SER A 53 27.54 13.00 -7.45
C SER A 53 27.44 11.86 -6.45
N ALA A 54 28.40 10.93 -6.52
CA ALA A 54 28.49 9.76 -5.65
C ALA A 54 29.03 10.09 -4.26
N PHE A 55 28.79 9.18 -3.31
CA PHE A 55 29.41 9.16 -2.00
C PHE A 55 30.92 8.91 -2.08
N GLY A 56 31.69 9.42 -1.12
CA GLY A 56 33.14 9.21 -1.01
C GLY A 56 33.99 10.38 -1.49
N ILE A 57 35.28 10.15 -1.75
CA ILE A 57 36.25 11.22 -2.05
C ILE A 57 35.97 11.82 -3.43
N ARG A 58 35.74 13.15 -3.47
CA ARG A 58 35.62 13.92 -4.71
C ARG A 58 36.18 15.33 -4.56
N LYS A 59 36.39 16.04 -5.67
CA LYS A 59 36.72 17.47 -5.62
C LYS A 59 35.50 18.27 -5.12
N ASP A 60 35.70 19.05 -4.05
CA ASP A 60 34.69 19.95 -3.51
C ASP A 60 34.38 21.03 -4.55
N PRO A 61 33.10 21.21 -4.94
CA PRO A 61 32.73 22.06 -6.08
C PRO A 61 32.91 23.56 -5.82
N PHE A 62 33.13 23.97 -4.57
CA PHE A 62 33.35 25.38 -4.22
C PHE A 62 34.83 25.71 -3.99
N THR A 63 35.64 24.74 -3.58
CA THR A 63 37.06 24.97 -3.21
C THR A 63 38.06 24.27 -4.12
N GLY A 64 37.61 23.33 -4.95
CA GLY A 64 38.43 22.56 -5.90
C GLY A 64 39.34 21.50 -5.27
N LYS A 65 39.39 21.42 -3.93
CA LYS A 65 40.20 20.45 -3.17
C LYS A 65 39.47 19.13 -3.00
N GLU A 66 40.20 18.03 -2.86
CA GLU A 66 39.60 16.74 -2.50
C GLU A 66 38.95 16.81 -1.12
N LYS A 67 37.71 16.35 -1.04
CA LYS A 67 36.92 16.29 0.19
C LYS A 67 36.01 15.07 0.14
N GLU A 68 35.79 14.45 1.30
CA GLU A 68 34.83 13.38 1.43
C GLU A 68 33.41 13.93 1.31
N HIS A 69 32.66 13.36 0.37
CA HIS A 69 31.24 13.60 0.20
C HIS A 69 30.43 12.61 1.02
N CYS A 70 29.89 13.09 2.12
CA CYS A 70 29.20 12.28 3.11
C CYS A 70 27.75 11.90 2.71
N GLY A 71 27.42 11.91 1.43
CA GLY A 71 26.07 11.62 0.93
C GLY A 71 26.04 11.39 -0.58
N LEU A 72 24.85 11.37 -1.15
CA LEU A 72 24.57 11.10 -2.55
C LEU A 72 23.75 12.26 -3.13
N ASP A 73 24.26 12.88 -4.20
CA ASP A 73 23.56 13.97 -4.89
C ASP A 73 22.76 13.40 -6.06
N LEU A 74 21.45 13.58 -6.01
CA LEU A 74 20.51 13.19 -7.06
C LEU A 74 20.06 14.42 -7.84
N LYS A 75 20.02 14.30 -9.16
CA LYS A 75 19.47 15.34 -10.04
C LYS A 75 18.00 15.56 -9.70
N ALA A 76 17.64 16.79 -9.38
CA ALA A 76 16.27 17.19 -9.10
C ALA A 76 16.12 18.70 -9.31
N HIS A 77 14.98 19.15 -9.84
CA HIS A 77 14.75 20.58 -10.04
C HIS A 77 13.41 21.03 -9.47
N TYR A 78 13.39 21.38 -8.17
CA TYR A 78 12.16 21.77 -7.46
C TYR A 78 11.03 20.72 -7.58
N GLU A 79 11.43 19.45 -7.63
CA GLU A 79 10.53 18.32 -7.70
C GLU A 79 10.20 17.77 -6.32
N LYS A 80 9.08 17.07 -6.24
CA LYS A 80 8.57 16.42 -5.03
C LYS A 80 9.56 15.34 -4.55
N VAL A 81 9.93 15.42 -3.27
CA VAL A 81 10.78 14.44 -2.60
C VAL A 81 9.89 13.45 -1.85
N LEU A 82 10.15 12.16 -2.04
CA LEU A 82 9.37 11.06 -1.44
C LEU A 82 10.15 10.36 -0.34
N ALA A 83 9.44 9.88 0.69
CA ALA A 83 10.02 9.02 1.71
C ALA A 83 10.43 7.67 1.10
N MET A 84 11.68 7.26 1.29
CA MET A 84 12.17 6.01 0.73
C MET A 84 11.61 4.75 1.39
N PHE A 85 11.27 4.84 2.69
CA PHE A 85 10.79 3.73 3.51
C PHE A 85 9.73 4.21 4.50
N ASP A 86 9.01 3.25 5.09
CA ASP A 86 8.15 3.51 6.25
C ASP A 86 8.97 3.95 7.46
N GLY A 87 8.48 4.91 8.24
CA GLY A 87 9.22 5.42 9.38
C GLY A 87 8.56 6.58 10.08
N TYR A 88 9.39 7.40 10.72
CA TYR A 88 8.96 8.65 11.33
C TYR A 88 10.01 9.75 11.14
N ILE A 89 9.56 11.00 11.19
CA ILE A 89 10.43 12.17 11.11
C ILE A 89 11.14 12.36 12.45
N ALA A 90 12.41 11.98 12.52
CA ALA A 90 13.24 12.14 13.71
C ALA A 90 13.58 13.61 13.97
N ASN A 91 13.83 14.40 12.91
CA ASN A 91 14.11 15.82 13.02
C ASN A 91 13.83 16.57 11.71
N ILE A 92 13.65 17.89 11.82
CA ILE A 92 13.65 18.83 10.69
C ILE A 92 14.47 20.05 11.12
N GLY A 93 15.07 20.76 10.17
CA GLY A 93 15.83 21.95 10.51
C GLY A 93 16.44 22.66 9.31
N TYR A 94 17.27 23.64 9.64
CA TYR A 94 18.08 24.37 8.68
C TYR A 94 19.50 24.53 9.24
N ASP A 95 20.50 24.32 8.40
CA ASP A 95 21.87 24.78 8.64
C ASP A 95 22.53 25.23 7.34
N SER A 96 23.64 25.95 7.44
CA SER A 96 24.32 26.52 6.27
C SER A 96 24.89 25.47 5.32
N GLY A 97 25.16 24.25 5.81
CA GLY A 97 25.66 23.14 5.01
C GLY A 97 24.51 22.44 4.28
N SER A 98 23.61 21.82 5.03
CA SER A 98 22.53 20.99 4.50
C SER A 98 21.33 21.78 3.96
N GLY A 99 21.25 23.09 4.21
CA GLY A 99 20.05 23.87 3.90
C GLY A 99 18.87 23.40 4.73
N ASN A 100 17.65 23.51 4.20
CA ASN A 100 16.50 22.88 4.82
C ASN A 100 16.63 21.36 4.70
N TYR A 101 16.52 20.67 5.83
CA TYR A 101 16.66 19.22 5.88
C TYR A 101 15.55 18.54 6.67
N ILE A 102 15.33 17.28 6.31
CA ILE A 102 14.48 16.32 7.02
C ILE A 102 15.35 15.13 7.39
N ILE A 103 15.30 14.68 8.64
CA ILE A 103 15.89 13.42 9.10
C ILE A 103 14.75 12.45 9.40
N MET A 104 14.68 11.37 8.64
CA MET A 104 13.74 10.27 8.81
C MET A 104 14.43 9.10 9.52
N ARG A 105 13.69 8.36 10.36
CA ARG A 105 14.15 7.11 10.98
C ARG A 105 13.34 5.92 10.48
N HIS A 106 14.05 4.89 10.04
CA HIS A 106 13.52 3.59 9.62
C HIS A 106 14.32 2.48 10.34
N GLY A 107 13.75 1.92 11.41
CA GLY A 107 14.46 0.97 12.26
C GLY A 107 15.78 1.55 12.82
N ASP A 108 16.89 0.88 12.49
CA ASP A 108 18.26 1.29 12.85
C ASP A 108 18.87 2.34 11.89
N TYR A 109 18.18 2.67 10.80
CA TYR A 109 18.62 3.68 9.85
C TYR A 109 18.10 5.08 10.20
N THR A 110 18.94 6.08 9.99
CA THR A 110 18.51 7.47 9.80
C THR A 110 18.88 7.93 8.40
N ILE A 111 17.94 8.56 7.72
CA ILE A 111 18.06 9.00 6.33
C ILE A 111 17.75 10.49 6.30
N SER A 112 18.63 11.30 5.73
CA SER A 112 18.40 12.74 5.61
C SER A 112 18.18 13.16 4.17
N TYR A 113 17.21 14.04 3.96
CA TYR A 113 16.94 14.73 2.70
C TYR A 113 17.32 16.20 2.89
N CYS A 114 18.26 16.71 2.10
CA CYS A 114 18.87 18.03 2.26
C CYS A 114 18.64 18.92 1.02
N HIS A 115 19.01 20.19 1.16
CA HIS A 115 18.86 21.27 0.16
C HIS A 115 17.41 21.55 -0.24
N LEU A 116 16.44 21.17 0.60
CA LEU A 116 15.03 21.30 0.29
C LEU A 116 14.62 22.78 0.14
N SER A 117 13.72 23.06 -0.80
CA SER A 117 13.07 24.38 -0.91
C SER A 117 11.87 24.47 0.03
N GLN A 118 11.19 23.36 0.28
CA GLN A 118 10.04 23.26 1.19
C GLN A 118 10.06 21.95 1.97
N ILE A 119 9.59 22.01 3.22
CA ILE A 119 9.35 20.85 4.09
C ILE A 119 7.84 20.76 4.31
N TRP A 120 7.25 19.59 4.07
CA TRP A 120 5.80 19.37 4.19
C TRP A 120 5.39 18.48 5.36
N VAL A 121 6.36 18.06 6.17
CA VAL A 121 6.18 17.15 7.31
C VAL A 121 6.67 17.79 8.61
N LYS A 122 6.24 17.23 9.75
CA LYS A 122 6.58 17.70 11.10
C LYS A 122 7.40 16.67 11.87
N LYS A 123 8.21 17.14 12.83
CA LYS A 123 8.93 16.24 13.74
C LYS A 123 7.96 15.32 14.49
N GLY A 124 8.29 14.04 14.56
CA GLY A 124 7.46 12.98 15.16
C GLY A 124 6.39 12.42 14.23
N GLU A 125 6.18 13.01 13.06
CA GLU A 125 5.18 12.52 12.10
C GLU A 125 5.57 11.14 11.57
N ARG A 126 4.59 10.23 11.54
CA ARG A 126 4.74 8.92 10.91
C ARG A 126 4.55 9.07 9.40
N ILE A 127 5.46 8.50 8.64
CA ILE A 127 5.48 8.56 7.17
C ILE A 127 5.63 7.16 6.59
N TYR A 128 5.04 6.93 5.42
CA TYR A 128 5.12 5.68 4.67
C TYR A 128 5.96 5.86 3.40
N ALA A 129 6.52 4.77 2.89
CA ALA A 129 7.28 4.80 1.65
C ALA A 129 6.42 5.34 0.50
N GLY A 130 6.95 6.34 -0.22
CA GLY A 130 6.26 7.06 -1.28
C GLY A 130 5.52 8.33 -0.83
N ASP A 131 5.43 8.61 0.48
CA ASP A 131 4.79 9.83 0.96
C ASP A 131 5.63 11.06 0.58
N PRO A 132 4.99 12.15 0.11
CA PRO A 132 5.70 13.39 -0.19
C PRO A 132 6.14 14.09 1.10
N VAL A 133 7.45 14.28 1.26
CA VAL A 133 8.05 14.89 2.47
C VAL A 133 8.43 16.35 2.28
N GLY A 134 8.59 16.80 1.03
CA GLY A 134 8.97 18.17 0.71
C GLY A 134 9.26 18.35 -0.78
N VAL A 135 9.97 19.43 -1.09
CA VAL A 135 10.39 19.78 -2.45
C VAL A 135 11.89 19.97 -2.47
N SER A 136 12.57 19.36 -3.44
CA SER A 136 14.00 19.57 -3.69
C SER A 136 14.29 21.05 -3.99
N GLY A 137 15.55 21.44 -3.96
CA GLY A 137 15.89 22.84 -4.13
C GLY A 137 17.39 23.07 -4.07
N SER A 138 17.77 24.30 -3.74
CA SER A 138 19.17 24.74 -3.67
C SER A 138 19.46 25.52 -2.37
N SER A 139 18.79 25.17 -1.27
CA SER A 139 19.00 25.84 0.02
C SER A 139 20.32 25.43 0.67
N GLY A 140 20.89 26.29 1.53
CA GLY A 140 22.18 26.03 2.16
C GLY A 140 23.34 26.08 1.17
N ARG A 141 24.35 25.24 1.37
CA ARG A 141 25.56 25.20 0.53
C ARG A 141 25.33 24.31 -0.68
N SER A 142 24.80 24.91 -1.75
CA SER A 142 24.55 24.21 -3.02
C SER A 142 24.98 25.07 -4.23
N THR A 143 25.43 24.42 -5.31
CA THR A 143 25.75 25.07 -6.60
C THR A 143 24.56 25.12 -7.56
N GLY A 144 23.45 24.47 -7.22
CA GLY A 144 22.23 24.44 -8.02
C GLY A 144 21.21 23.44 -7.48
N PRO A 145 19.96 23.47 -7.97
CA PRO A 145 18.91 22.56 -7.49
C PRO A 145 19.29 21.08 -7.62
N HIS A 146 19.20 20.35 -6.51
CA HIS A 146 19.37 18.89 -6.44
C HIS A 146 18.80 18.35 -5.13
N LEU A 147 18.75 17.02 -4.98
CA LEU A 147 18.45 16.37 -3.71
C LEU A 147 19.70 15.70 -3.17
N HIS A 148 20.20 16.16 -2.02
CA HIS A 148 21.28 15.47 -1.32
C HIS A 148 20.71 14.52 -0.28
N VAL A 149 21.09 13.25 -0.35
CA VAL A 149 20.67 12.19 0.56
C VAL A 149 21.85 11.75 1.42
N THR A 150 21.65 11.61 2.73
CA THR A 150 22.61 10.93 3.60
C THR A 150 21.96 9.75 4.28
N SER A 151 22.74 8.73 4.61
CA SER A 151 22.25 7.57 5.34
C SER A 151 23.19 7.21 6.47
N ARG A 152 22.64 6.79 7.60
CA ARG A 152 23.42 6.24 8.72
C ARG A 152 22.77 4.98 9.26
N LEU A 153 23.55 3.94 9.47
CA LEU A 153 23.14 2.73 10.16
C LEU A 153 23.71 2.75 11.59
N ARG A 154 22.83 2.73 12.61
CA ARG A 154 23.25 2.80 14.02
C ARG A 154 24.20 3.96 14.31
N GLY A 155 23.94 5.11 13.67
CA GLY A 155 24.73 6.34 13.78
C GLY A 155 25.98 6.43 12.88
N ARG A 156 26.44 5.30 12.31
CA ARG A 156 27.58 5.28 11.40
C ARG A 156 27.16 5.69 10.00
N LEU A 157 27.93 6.55 9.35
CA LEU A 157 27.66 7.03 8.00
C LEU A 157 27.80 5.87 7.01
N GLU A 158 26.83 5.74 6.11
CA GLU A 158 26.77 4.70 5.09
C GLU A 158 26.49 5.32 3.73
N ASP A 159 26.99 4.67 2.66
CA ASP A 159 26.71 5.07 1.29
C ASP A 159 25.19 4.93 0.98
N PRO A 160 24.48 6.04 0.70
CA PRO A 160 23.05 6.01 0.37
C PRO A 160 22.74 5.24 -0.92
N TYR A 161 23.73 5.00 -1.79
CA TYR A 161 23.56 4.19 -2.99
C TYR A 161 23.03 2.78 -2.66
N ASN A 162 23.44 2.22 -1.52
CA ASN A 162 22.97 0.92 -1.03
C ASN A 162 21.45 0.90 -0.74
N LEU A 163 20.88 2.05 -0.38
CA LEU A 163 19.43 2.17 -0.19
C LEU A 163 18.71 2.16 -1.54
N LEU A 164 19.26 2.85 -2.55
CA LEU A 164 18.68 2.89 -3.89
C LEU A 164 18.71 1.51 -4.57
N THR A 165 19.82 0.78 -4.45
CA THR A 165 19.94 -0.59 -4.97
C THR A 165 19.00 -1.53 -4.24
N TYR A 166 18.89 -1.44 -2.91
CA TYR A 166 17.91 -2.21 -2.15
C TYR A 166 16.46 -1.94 -2.62
N ILE A 167 16.08 -0.68 -2.82
CA ILE A 167 14.74 -0.31 -3.32
C ILE A 167 14.51 -0.92 -4.71
N ARG A 168 15.48 -0.80 -5.62
CA ARG A 168 15.41 -1.37 -6.97
C ARG A 168 15.24 -2.89 -6.91
N ASP A 169 16.10 -3.57 -6.18
CA ASP A 169 16.16 -5.03 -6.14
C ASP A 169 14.91 -5.61 -5.49
N VAL A 170 14.40 -4.97 -4.43
CA VAL A 170 13.10 -5.31 -3.84
C VAL A 170 11.99 -5.16 -4.86
N LYS A 171 11.92 -4.03 -5.58
CA LYS A 171 10.87 -3.81 -6.59
C LYS A 171 10.93 -4.85 -7.71
N LEU A 172 12.13 -5.15 -8.22
CA LEU A 172 12.34 -6.17 -9.26
C LEU A 172 11.95 -7.57 -8.75
N GLN A 173 12.37 -7.96 -7.54
CA GLN A 173 11.99 -9.22 -6.93
C GLN A 173 10.47 -9.36 -6.79
N CYS A 174 9.79 -8.28 -6.37
CA CYS A 174 8.34 -8.28 -6.27
C CYS A 174 7.69 -8.45 -7.65
N ILE A 175 8.13 -7.72 -8.68
CA ILE A 175 7.60 -7.83 -10.05
C ILE A 175 7.80 -9.25 -10.58
N THR A 176 9.01 -9.81 -10.42
CA THR A 176 9.33 -11.19 -10.82
C THR A 176 8.47 -12.21 -10.08
N ALA A 177 8.36 -12.09 -8.75
CA ALA A 177 7.59 -13.03 -7.94
C ALA A 177 6.08 -12.97 -8.25
N LEU A 178 5.58 -11.80 -8.64
CA LEU A 178 4.17 -11.59 -9.00
C LEU A 178 3.85 -11.96 -10.47
N HIS A 179 4.84 -12.27 -11.31
CA HIS A 179 4.65 -12.56 -12.75
C HIS A 179 3.91 -11.44 -13.51
N VAL A 180 4.16 -10.18 -13.15
CA VAL A 180 3.44 -9.01 -13.69
C VAL A 180 4.27 -8.34 -14.79
N SER A 181 3.67 -8.03 -15.95
CA SER A 181 4.25 -7.09 -16.92
C SER A 181 4.00 -5.65 -16.45
N GLU A 182 5.02 -4.77 -16.57
CA GLU A 182 4.98 -3.38 -16.08
C GLU A 182 3.79 -2.54 -16.60
N GLU A 183 3.17 -2.93 -17.71
CA GLU A 183 2.15 -2.15 -18.43
C GLU A 183 0.72 -2.31 -17.89
N THR A 184 0.43 -3.25 -16.97
CA THR A 184 -0.98 -3.58 -16.61
C THR A 184 -1.41 -3.19 -15.18
N LEU A 185 -0.55 -2.54 -14.39
CA LEU A 185 -0.89 -2.14 -13.01
C LEU A 185 -1.55 -0.75 -12.96
N LEU A 186 -2.76 -0.69 -12.39
CA LEU A 186 -3.24 0.57 -11.82
C LEU A 186 -2.36 0.90 -10.61
N SER A 187 -1.64 2.02 -10.64
CA SER A 187 -1.00 2.55 -9.43
C SER A 187 -2.05 2.82 -8.35
N PRO A 188 -1.72 2.76 -7.05
CA PRO A 188 -2.64 3.13 -5.98
C PRO A 188 -3.37 4.46 -6.24
N ASP A 189 -2.66 5.47 -6.76
CA ASP A 189 -3.25 6.76 -7.11
C ASP A 189 -4.23 6.67 -8.28
N ALA A 190 -3.94 5.87 -9.31
CA ALA A 190 -4.85 5.65 -10.43
C ALA A 190 -6.09 4.86 -10.00
N PHE A 191 -5.92 3.86 -9.13
CA PHE A 191 -6.99 3.09 -8.52
C PHE A 191 -7.95 3.99 -7.74
N PHE A 192 -7.44 4.80 -6.81
CA PHE A 192 -8.29 5.68 -6.02
C PHE A 192 -8.94 6.77 -6.85
N LYS A 193 -8.23 7.41 -7.78
CA LYS A 193 -8.84 8.39 -8.69
C LYS A 193 -10.02 7.81 -9.47
N ARG A 194 -9.91 6.55 -9.90
CA ARG A 194 -10.99 5.86 -10.63
C ARG A 194 -12.24 5.66 -9.78
N TYR A 195 -12.08 5.24 -8.52
CA TYR A 195 -13.22 4.83 -7.69
C TYR A 195 -13.69 5.87 -6.66
N ALA A 196 -12.91 6.93 -6.42
CA ALA A 196 -13.21 7.93 -5.40
C ALA A 196 -14.59 8.55 -5.55
N HIS A 197 -14.96 8.99 -6.76
CA HIS A 197 -16.26 9.61 -6.99
C HIS A 197 -17.43 8.64 -6.71
N ALA A 198 -17.27 7.35 -7.02
CA ALA A 198 -18.27 6.34 -6.68
C ALA A 198 -18.38 6.15 -5.16
N ALA A 199 -17.25 6.04 -4.45
CA ALA A 199 -17.22 5.90 -3.00
C ALA A 199 -17.81 7.11 -2.27
N MET A 200 -17.52 8.33 -2.73
CA MET A 200 -18.09 9.56 -2.18
C MET A 200 -19.62 9.63 -2.33
N ARG A 201 -20.18 9.14 -3.45
CA ARG A 201 -21.64 9.01 -3.60
C ARG A 201 -22.24 7.97 -2.65
N GLN A 202 -21.52 6.88 -2.39
CA GLN A 202 -21.95 5.89 -1.40
C GLN A 202 -21.94 6.48 0.02
N GLN A 203 -20.96 7.33 0.34
CA GLN A 203 -20.97 8.09 1.59
C GLN A 203 -22.19 9.00 1.71
N GLN A 204 -22.50 9.80 0.69
CA GLN A 204 -23.68 10.66 0.69
C GLN A 204 -24.98 9.85 0.87
N LYS A 205 -25.04 8.68 0.24
CA LYS A 205 -26.24 7.83 0.24
C LYS A 205 -26.43 7.04 1.55
N TYR A 206 -25.34 6.55 2.16
CA TYR A 206 -25.40 5.57 3.24
C TYR A 206 -24.68 6.02 4.54
N GLY A 207 -23.96 7.14 4.52
CA GLY A 207 -23.19 7.65 5.67
C GLY A 207 -21.87 6.92 5.93
N ILE A 208 -21.50 5.95 5.10
CA ILE A 208 -20.25 5.18 5.22
C ILE A 208 -19.08 6.05 4.72
N PRO A 209 -18.00 6.26 5.49
CA PRO A 209 -16.85 7.03 5.02
C PRO A 209 -16.32 6.50 3.68
N ALA A 210 -16.13 7.39 2.71
CA ALA A 210 -15.58 7.06 1.40
C ALA A 210 -14.17 6.45 1.53
N SER A 211 -13.40 6.90 2.51
CA SER A 211 -12.08 6.39 2.87
C SER A 211 -12.13 4.93 3.31
N VAL A 212 -13.13 4.54 4.11
CA VAL A 212 -13.37 3.15 4.52
C VAL A 212 -13.69 2.29 3.31
N ILE A 213 -14.62 2.74 2.46
CA ILE A 213 -14.99 2.02 1.23
C ILE A 213 -13.76 1.81 0.35
N LEU A 214 -13.00 2.87 0.06
CA LEU A 214 -11.83 2.80 -0.82
C LEU A 214 -10.71 1.94 -0.22
N ALA A 215 -10.47 2.02 1.08
CA ALA A 215 -9.42 1.24 1.74
C ALA A 215 -9.76 -0.25 1.78
N GLN A 216 -11.00 -0.61 2.12
CA GLN A 216 -11.46 -2.00 2.02
C GLN A 216 -11.41 -2.46 0.55
N MET A 217 -11.91 -1.66 -0.39
CA MET A 217 -11.86 -1.99 -1.81
C MET A 217 -10.43 -2.26 -2.29
N ALA A 218 -9.46 -1.44 -1.89
CA ALA A 218 -8.06 -1.65 -2.23
C ALA A 218 -7.46 -2.90 -1.57
N LEU A 219 -7.72 -3.10 -0.28
CA LEU A 219 -7.18 -4.21 0.50
C LEU A 219 -7.73 -5.56 -0.02
N GLU A 220 -9.05 -5.70 -0.09
CA GLU A 220 -9.72 -6.96 -0.44
C GLU A 220 -9.51 -7.34 -1.90
N SER A 221 -9.38 -6.36 -2.79
CA SER A 221 -9.19 -6.62 -4.23
C SER A 221 -7.74 -6.70 -4.66
N ARG A 222 -6.78 -6.43 -3.77
CA ARG A 222 -5.36 -6.21 -4.12
C ARG A 222 -5.20 -5.13 -5.18
N TRP A 223 -5.76 -3.95 -4.92
CA TRP A 223 -5.74 -2.82 -5.87
C TRP A 223 -6.41 -3.15 -7.20
N GLY A 224 -7.40 -4.04 -7.19
CA GLY A 224 -8.12 -4.54 -8.35
C GLY A 224 -7.44 -5.69 -9.09
N ASN A 225 -6.34 -6.23 -8.57
CA ASN A 225 -5.53 -7.24 -9.24
C ASN A 225 -5.78 -8.67 -8.77
N SER A 226 -6.63 -8.88 -7.75
CA SER A 226 -7.03 -10.23 -7.35
C SER A 226 -7.84 -10.92 -8.45
N SER A 227 -7.73 -12.24 -8.56
CA SER A 227 -8.50 -13.03 -9.52
C SER A 227 -10.01 -12.88 -9.30
N LEU A 228 -10.45 -12.78 -8.04
CA LEU A 228 -11.85 -12.54 -7.67
C LEU A 228 -12.34 -11.16 -8.16
N ALA A 229 -11.52 -10.12 -8.06
CA ALA A 229 -11.85 -8.79 -8.55
C ALA A 229 -11.85 -8.72 -10.09
N GLN A 230 -10.88 -9.34 -10.76
CA GLN A 230 -10.77 -9.30 -12.22
C GLN A 230 -11.82 -10.16 -12.93
N ALA A 231 -12.11 -11.36 -12.41
CA ALA A 231 -13.04 -12.29 -13.05
C ALA A 231 -14.49 -12.07 -12.59
N GLY A 232 -14.69 -11.78 -11.30
CA GLY A 232 -16.02 -11.67 -10.68
C GLY A 232 -16.44 -10.25 -10.36
N PHE A 233 -15.60 -9.24 -10.63
CA PHE A 233 -15.83 -7.85 -10.18
C PHE A 233 -16.13 -7.72 -8.69
N ASN A 234 -15.65 -8.66 -7.87
CA ASN A 234 -15.89 -8.65 -6.43
C ASN A 234 -14.66 -8.07 -5.72
N TYR A 235 -14.70 -6.75 -5.54
CA TYR A 235 -13.59 -5.99 -4.98
C TYR A 235 -13.55 -5.98 -3.45
N PHE A 236 -14.47 -6.67 -2.79
CA PHE A 236 -14.68 -6.61 -1.34
C PHE A 236 -14.64 -7.99 -0.67
N GLY A 237 -14.35 -9.05 -1.41
CA GLY A 237 -14.30 -10.41 -0.86
C GLY A 237 -15.67 -10.91 -0.37
N ILE A 238 -16.77 -10.47 -0.97
CA ILE A 238 -18.12 -10.76 -0.47
C ILE A 238 -18.51 -12.22 -0.77
N LYS A 239 -18.74 -13.00 0.29
CA LYS A 239 -19.22 -14.40 0.20
C LYS A 239 -20.70 -14.46 -0.23
N ALA A 240 -21.01 -15.40 -1.12
CA ALA A 240 -22.37 -15.68 -1.59
C ALA A 240 -23.17 -16.37 -0.48
N ASN A 241 -24.09 -15.62 0.12
CA ASN A 241 -24.99 -16.15 1.13
C ASN A 241 -26.11 -17.01 0.51
N ARG A 242 -26.91 -17.65 1.37
CA ARG A 242 -27.99 -18.54 0.94
C ARG A 242 -28.98 -17.84 0.00
N ASN A 243 -29.39 -16.60 0.31
CA ASN A 243 -30.32 -15.85 -0.53
C ASN A 243 -29.74 -15.56 -1.93
N TRP A 244 -28.44 -15.26 -2.03
CA TRP A 244 -27.75 -15.07 -3.31
C TRP A 244 -27.81 -16.33 -4.17
N LEU A 245 -27.51 -17.48 -3.55
CA LEU A 245 -27.51 -18.79 -4.21
C LEU A 245 -28.92 -19.22 -4.63
N ASP A 246 -29.89 -19.07 -3.74
CA ASP A 246 -31.30 -19.43 -3.99
C ASP A 246 -31.93 -18.56 -5.09
N SER A 247 -31.41 -17.34 -5.28
CA SER A 247 -31.82 -16.44 -6.37
C SER A 247 -31.14 -16.76 -7.72
N GLY A 248 -30.24 -17.75 -7.76
CA GLY A 248 -29.52 -18.13 -8.98
C GLY A 248 -28.51 -17.07 -9.46
N LEU A 249 -28.05 -16.18 -8.58
CA LEU A 249 -27.10 -15.13 -8.94
C LEU A 249 -25.68 -15.70 -9.14
N PRO A 250 -24.87 -15.12 -10.05
CA PRO A 250 -23.58 -15.66 -10.41
C PRO A 250 -22.59 -15.59 -9.23
N TYR A 251 -21.73 -16.60 -9.12
CA TYR A 251 -20.69 -16.68 -8.10
C TYR A 251 -19.48 -17.43 -8.65
N SER A 252 -18.32 -17.17 -8.05
CA SER A 252 -17.09 -17.92 -8.29
C SER A 252 -16.73 -18.73 -7.04
N VAL A 253 -16.06 -19.86 -7.22
CA VAL A 253 -15.58 -20.69 -6.11
C VAL A 253 -14.11 -20.37 -5.89
N HIS A 254 -13.76 -19.98 -4.66
CA HIS A 254 -12.41 -19.71 -4.24
C HIS A 254 -12.15 -20.34 -2.87
N ASP A 255 -10.90 -20.72 -2.61
CA ASP A 255 -10.48 -21.15 -1.28
C ASP A 255 -10.07 -19.91 -0.48
N ASP A 256 -10.68 -19.71 0.69
CA ASP A 256 -10.38 -18.61 1.61
C ASP A 256 -10.21 -19.16 3.05
N ASP A 257 -11.12 -18.88 3.99
CA ASP A 257 -11.10 -19.46 5.33
C ASP A 257 -11.43 -20.97 5.29
N ARG A 258 -12.22 -21.38 4.29
CA ARG A 258 -12.64 -22.76 4.04
C ARG A 258 -12.46 -23.11 2.57
N PRO A 259 -12.22 -24.39 2.25
CA PRO A 259 -12.18 -24.82 0.86
C PRO A 259 -13.56 -24.68 0.20
N ASN A 260 -13.57 -24.34 -1.08
CA ASN A 260 -14.75 -24.17 -1.92
C ASN A 260 -15.77 -23.13 -1.42
N GLU A 261 -15.27 -22.02 -0.88
CA GLU A 261 -16.15 -20.90 -0.54
C GLU A 261 -16.67 -20.21 -1.80
N LYS A 262 -17.96 -19.86 -1.77
CA LYS A 262 -18.63 -19.22 -2.90
C LYS A 262 -18.59 -17.71 -2.68
N PHE A 263 -18.10 -16.98 -3.66
CA PHE A 263 -18.02 -15.52 -3.65
C PHE A 263 -18.91 -14.94 -4.73
N CYS A 264 -19.64 -13.86 -4.40
CA CYS A 264 -20.53 -13.20 -5.35
C CYS A 264 -19.75 -12.75 -6.59
N ASN A 265 -20.37 -12.84 -7.77
CA ASN A 265 -19.91 -12.14 -8.98
C ASN A 265 -20.84 -10.96 -9.26
N PHE A 266 -20.27 -9.81 -9.60
CA PHE A 266 -21.00 -8.58 -9.86
C PHE A 266 -20.91 -8.18 -11.33
N ALA A 267 -21.80 -7.29 -11.76
CA ALA A 267 -21.78 -6.76 -13.13
C ALA A 267 -20.66 -5.73 -13.37
N SER A 268 -20.19 -5.07 -12.31
CA SER A 268 -19.09 -4.10 -12.37
C SER A 268 -18.49 -3.87 -10.97
N PRO A 269 -17.31 -3.22 -10.87
CA PRO A 269 -16.75 -2.82 -9.58
C PRO A 269 -17.71 -1.94 -8.75
N GLU A 270 -18.44 -1.03 -9.40
CA GLU A 270 -19.44 -0.16 -8.76
C GLU A 270 -20.66 -0.95 -8.26
N ALA A 271 -21.06 -2.01 -8.96
CA ALA A 271 -22.12 -2.91 -8.47
C ALA A 271 -21.67 -3.65 -7.20
N SER A 272 -20.41 -4.08 -7.13
CA SER A 272 -19.85 -4.66 -5.90
C SER A 272 -19.78 -3.65 -4.75
N MET A 273 -19.47 -2.38 -5.05
CA MET A 273 -19.42 -1.29 -4.08
C MET A 273 -20.81 -0.94 -3.52
N GLU A 274 -21.84 -0.91 -4.37
CA GLU A 274 -23.22 -0.72 -3.94
C GLU A 274 -23.69 -1.88 -3.06
N TYR A 275 -23.36 -3.13 -3.42
CA TYR A 275 -23.70 -4.29 -2.58
C TYR A 275 -22.96 -4.26 -1.23
N HIS A 276 -21.66 -3.96 -1.25
CA HIS A 276 -20.85 -3.77 -0.05
C HIS A 276 -21.49 -2.73 0.89
N SER A 277 -21.90 -1.59 0.34
CA SER A 277 -22.51 -0.52 1.12
C SER A 277 -23.85 -0.98 1.73
N ARG A 278 -24.71 -1.66 0.97
CA ARG A 278 -25.95 -2.25 1.51
C ARG A 278 -25.68 -3.29 2.59
N LEU A 279 -24.63 -4.09 2.45
CA LEU A 279 -24.22 -5.06 3.46
C LEU A 279 -23.86 -4.34 4.77
N LEU A 280 -23.08 -3.26 4.71
CA LEU A 280 -22.73 -2.44 5.89
C LEU A 280 -23.93 -1.67 6.49
N MET A 281 -25.03 -1.56 5.74
CA MET A 281 -26.32 -1.05 6.22
C MET A 281 -27.30 -2.13 6.69
N SER A 282 -26.84 -3.37 6.87
CA SER A 282 -27.63 -4.43 7.54
C SER A 282 -27.49 -4.40 9.06
N ASP A 283 -28.45 -4.99 9.78
CA ASP A 283 -28.46 -5.06 11.26
C ASP A 283 -27.17 -5.60 11.89
N ARG A 284 -26.45 -6.46 11.17
CA ARG A 284 -25.14 -6.99 11.57
C ARG A 284 -24.14 -5.87 11.88
N TYR A 285 -24.19 -4.78 11.13
CA TYR A 285 -23.24 -3.67 11.18
C TYR A 285 -23.82 -2.41 11.82
N LYS A 286 -25.00 -2.48 12.46
CA LYS A 286 -25.70 -1.31 13.02
C LYS A 286 -24.91 -0.47 14.02
N GLN A 287 -23.87 -1.03 14.64
CA GLN A 287 -23.00 -0.26 15.54
C GLN A 287 -22.18 0.80 14.79
N CYS A 288 -21.90 0.59 13.52
CA CYS A 288 -21.14 1.54 12.70
C CYS A 288 -21.90 2.86 12.50
N TRP A 289 -23.24 2.82 12.43
CA TRP A 289 -24.08 3.96 12.05
C TRP A 289 -24.14 5.07 13.11
N LYS A 290 -23.52 4.84 14.28
CA LYS A 290 -23.39 5.82 15.36
C LYS A 290 -22.28 6.84 15.09
N TYR A 291 -21.37 6.53 14.18
CA TYR A 291 -20.18 7.33 13.90
C TYR A 291 -20.40 8.16 12.63
N SER A 292 -19.83 9.36 12.60
CA SER A 292 -19.95 10.25 11.45
C SER A 292 -19.27 9.65 10.21
N SER A 293 -19.64 10.17 9.04
CA SER A 293 -19.00 9.82 7.77
C SER A 293 -17.52 10.25 7.66
N THR A 294 -16.98 10.90 8.69
CA THR A 294 -15.58 11.32 8.81
C THR A 294 -14.80 10.55 9.88
N ASP A 295 -15.46 9.65 10.62
CA ASP A 295 -14.86 8.84 11.68
C ASP A 295 -14.51 7.43 11.18
N PHE A 296 -13.56 7.35 10.25
CA PHE A 296 -13.17 6.08 9.63
C PHE A 296 -12.62 5.05 10.64
N HIS A 297 -12.01 5.50 11.74
CA HIS A 297 -11.46 4.61 12.77
C HIS A 297 -12.55 3.77 13.41
N ASN A 298 -13.57 4.43 13.96
CA ASN A 298 -14.64 3.72 14.67
C ASN A 298 -15.54 2.93 13.72
N TRP A 299 -15.68 3.36 12.46
CA TRP A 299 -16.26 2.54 11.40
C TRP A 299 -15.49 1.23 11.21
N LEU A 300 -14.16 1.27 10.99
CA LEU A 300 -13.34 0.08 10.78
C LEU A 300 -13.34 -0.86 12.00
N VAL A 301 -13.23 -0.30 13.22
CA VAL A 301 -13.30 -1.08 14.46
C VAL A 301 -14.65 -1.79 14.57
N SER A 302 -15.74 -1.09 14.28
CA SER A 302 -17.09 -1.66 14.35
C SER A 302 -17.32 -2.73 13.29
N ILE A 303 -16.88 -2.49 12.05
CA ILE A 303 -16.93 -3.46 10.94
C ILE A 303 -16.19 -4.74 11.30
N LYS A 304 -14.95 -4.63 11.82
CA LYS A 304 -14.18 -5.79 12.28
C LYS A 304 -14.87 -6.50 13.43
N SER A 305 -15.39 -5.77 14.42
CA SER A 305 -16.07 -6.37 15.58
C SER A 305 -17.34 -7.14 15.19
N ALA A 306 -18.01 -6.73 14.12
CA ALA A 306 -19.16 -7.42 13.53
C ALA A 306 -18.76 -8.66 12.69
N GLY A 307 -17.46 -8.94 12.58
CA GLY A 307 -16.91 -10.13 11.93
C GLY A 307 -16.75 -10.03 10.43
N TYR A 308 -16.50 -8.83 9.88
CA TYR A 308 -16.19 -8.66 8.45
C TYR A 308 -14.90 -9.41 8.07
N ALA A 309 -13.87 -9.31 8.91
CA ALA A 309 -12.57 -9.94 8.70
C ALA A 309 -12.05 -10.58 10.00
N THR A 310 -11.34 -11.70 9.86
CA THR A 310 -10.76 -12.46 10.98
C THR A 310 -9.36 -11.96 11.37
N ALA A 311 -8.63 -11.36 10.44
CA ALA A 311 -7.27 -10.87 10.63
C ALA A 311 -7.18 -9.87 11.80
N ARG A 312 -6.23 -10.10 12.72
CA ARG A 312 -6.05 -9.25 13.91
C ARG A 312 -5.67 -7.81 13.55
N ASP A 313 -4.90 -7.65 12.48
CA ASP A 313 -4.34 -6.38 12.00
C ASP A 313 -5.20 -5.66 10.94
N TYR A 314 -6.43 -6.13 10.71
CA TYR A 314 -7.31 -5.61 9.65
C TYR A 314 -7.54 -4.10 9.73
N VAL A 315 -7.88 -3.59 10.93
CA VAL A 315 -8.10 -2.15 11.14
C VAL A 315 -6.83 -1.38 10.81
N GLN A 316 -5.69 -1.83 11.34
CA GLN A 316 -4.40 -1.16 11.12
C GLN A 316 -3.97 -1.16 9.64
N LYS A 317 -4.31 -2.21 8.88
CA LYS A 317 -4.07 -2.27 7.43
C LYS A 317 -4.92 -1.25 6.67
N CYS A 318 -6.23 -1.21 6.93
CA CYS A 318 -7.12 -0.23 6.32
C CYS A 318 -6.73 1.20 6.69
N GLU A 319 -6.46 1.50 7.96
CA GLU A 319 -6.01 2.82 8.39
C GLU A 319 -4.69 3.22 7.74
N ARG A 320 -3.76 2.28 7.57
CA ARG A 320 -2.51 2.54 6.83
C ARG A 320 -2.80 2.99 5.41
N ILE A 321 -3.71 2.30 4.70
CA ILE A 321 -4.13 2.69 3.34
C ILE A 321 -4.79 4.07 3.34
N ILE A 322 -5.74 4.31 4.26
CA ILE A 322 -6.45 5.60 4.37
C ILE A 322 -5.47 6.75 4.58
N MET A 323 -4.54 6.59 5.52
CA MET A 323 -3.60 7.64 5.88
C MET A 323 -2.55 7.86 4.79
N LYS A 324 -1.97 6.78 4.25
CA LYS A 324 -0.96 6.84 3.18
C LYS A 324 -1.49 7.56 1.94
N HIS A 325 -2.71 7.25 1.53
CA HIS A 325 -3.31 7.83 0.32
C HIS A 325 -4.24 9.01 0.60
N LYS A 326 -4.24 9.52 1.85
CA LYS A 326 -5.05 10.66 2.31
C LYS A 326 -6.53 10.52 1.92
N LEU A 327 -7.07 9.31 2.01
CA LEU A 327 -8.43 9.02 1.57
C LEU A 327 -9.48 9.73 2.42
N TYR A 328 -9.16 10.12 3.65
CA TYR A 328 -10.01 10.93 4.52
C TYR A 328 -10.35 12.30 3.90
N LEU A 329 -9.58 12.79 2.92
CA LEU A 329 -9.93 13.99 2.17
C LEU A 329 -11.18 13.78 1.30
N TYR A 330 -11.41 12.55 0.82
CA TYR A 330 -12.65 12.21 0.13
C TYR A 330 -13.85 12.17 1.08
N ASP A 331 -13.65 11.86 2.36
CA ASP A 331 -14.71 11.92 3.36
C ASP A 331 -15.22 13.35 3.53
N VAL A 332 -14.28 14.30 3.70
CA VAL A 332 -14.60 15.73 3.84
C VAL A 332 -15.16 16.31 2.54
N ALA A 333 -14.60 15.92 1.39
CA ALA A 333 -15.09 16.40 0.10
C ALA A 333 -16.48 15.85 -0.22
N ALA A 334 -16.79 14.62 0.21
CA ALA A 334 -18.10 14.03 0.01
C ALA A 334 -19.18 14.81 0.75
N GLU A 335 -18.95 15.32 1.97
CA GLU A 335 -19.93 16.15 2.71
C GLU A 335 -20.38 17.42 1.96
N ARG A 336 -19.66 17.82 0.90
CA ARG A 336 -19.91 19.04 0.10
C ARG A 336 -20.42 18.76 -1.32
N LEU A 337 -20.51 17.49 -1.71
CA LEU A 337 -21.17 17.04 -2.96
C LEU A 337 -22.68 17.11 -2.79
#